data_AF-A0A4S0FZX8-F1
#
_entry.id   AF-A0A4S0FZX8-F1
#
_cell.length_a   1.000
_cell.length_b   1.000
_cell.length_c   1.000
_cell.angle_alpha   90.00
_cell.angle_beta   90.00
_cell.angle_gamma   90.00
#
_symmetry.space_group_name_H-M   'P 1'
#
loop_
_entity.id
_entity.type
_entity.pdbx_description
1 polymer ?
#
loop_
_entity_poly.entity_id
_entity_poly.type
_entity_poly.pdbx_seq_one_letter_code
_entity_poly.pdbx_strand_id
1 'polypeptide(L)'
;MSNRGWRTDSVTAGAGVFFDLTVHDADLLHYVLGTEAQEVVAMTANNGITSKEVEDTVAIVARMKTGTIVQITESFAIDHARTTVELFGTKASVFADDV
;
A
#
# COMPACT_ATOMS: atom_id res chain seq x y z
N MET A 1 22.91 3.72 -3.21
CA MET A 1 21.76 3.23 -4.00
C MET A 1 22.04 1.84 -4.61
N SER A 2 22.62 0.87 -3.87
CA SER A 2 23.10 -0.39 -4.48
C SER A 2 22.38 -1.66 -4.02
N ASN A 3 21.22 -1.58 -3.36
CA ASN A 3 20.56 -2.77 -2.81
C ASN A 3 19.04 -2.81 -2.98
N ARG A 4 18.53 -2.26 -4.10
CA ARG A 4 17.10 -2.30 -4.45
C ARG A 4 16.72 -3.45 -5.39
N GLY A 5 17.71 -4.11 -6.01
CA GLY A 5 17.61 -5.46 -6.57
C GLY A 5 16.44 -5.70 -7.53
N TRP A 6 15.97 -6.95 -7.60
CA TRP A 6 14.92 -7.32 -8.54
C TRP A 6 13.62 -6.53 -8.34
N ARG A 7 13.32 -6.08 -7.11
CA ARG A 7 12.10 -5.35 -6.72
C ARG A 7 11.95 -4.00 -7.40
N THR A 8 13.03 -3.42 -7.92
CA THR A 8 12.99 -2.12 -8.59
C THR A 8 13.27 -2.19 -10.08
N ASP A 9 13.72 -3.34 -10.57
CA ASP A 9 14.33 -3.42 -11.90
C ASP A 9 13.55 -4.34 -12.85
N SER A 10 12.85 -5.37 -12.35
CA SER A 10 12.30 -6.45 -13.18
C SER A 10 10.79 -6.61 -13.06
N VAL A 11 10.04 -5.97 -13.97
CA VAL A 11 8.58 -6.13 -14.07
C VAL A 11 8.17 -7.61 -14.15
N THR A 12 8.90 -8.42 -14.91
CA THR A 12 8.60 -9.85 -15.09
C THR A 12 8.83 -10.70 -13.84
N ALA A 13 9.59 -10.21 -12.87
CA ALA A 13 9.77 -10.85 -11.57
C ALA A 13 8.75 -10.38 -10.52
N GLY A 14 7.81 -9.49 -10.87
CA GLY A 14 6.85 -8.90 -9.94
C GLY A 14 7.42 -7.71 -9.17
N ALA A 15 8.37 -6.97 -9.76
CA ALA A 15 8.85 -5.71 -9.21
C ALA A 15 7.74 -4.67 -9.06
N GLY A 16 7.94 -3.75 -8.12
CA GLY A 16 7.03 -2.62 -7.89
C GLY A 16 6.52 -2.55 -6.46
N VAL A 17 6.23 -1.33 -6.01
CA VAL A 17 5.80 -1.10 -4.63
C VAL A 17 4.48 -1.80 -4.32
N PHE A 18 3.62 -2.00 -5.32
CA PHE A 18 2.33 -2.67 -5.11
C PHE A 18 2.53 -4.13 -4.67
N PHE A 19 3.40 -4.87 -5.35
CA PHE A 19 3.64 -6.28 -4.99
C PHE A 19 4.57 -6.45 -3.79
N ASP A 20 5.39 -5.45 -3.46
CA ASP A 20 6.31 -5.54 -2.32
C ASP A 20 5.67 -5.10 -0.99
N LEU A 21 4.84 -4.05 -1.00
CA LEU A 21 4.28 -3.46 0.23
C LEU A 21 2.76 -3.62 0.35
N THR A 22 1.99 -3.30 -0.69
CA THR A 22 0.52 -3.29 -0.60
C THR A 22 -0.08 -4.64 -0.22
N VAL A 23 0.60 -5.75 -0.52
CA VAL A 23 0.17 -7.09 -0.09
C VAL A 23 0.12 -7.25 1.43
N HIS A 24 0.99 -6.55 2.16
CA HIS A 24 0.99 -6.53 3.63
C HIS A 24 -0.18 -5.71 4.18
N ASP A 25 -0.48 -4.57 3.55
CA ASP A 25 -1.65 -3.76 3.91
C ASP A 25 -2.96 -4.53 3.70
N ALA A 26 -3.06 -5.24 2.57
CA ALA A 26 -4.23 -6.06 2.27
C ALA A 26 -4.44 -7.18 3.30
N ASP A 27 -3.35 -7.85 3.72
CA ASP A 27 -3.41 -8.87 4.77
C ASP A 27 -3.79 -8.28 6.13
N LEU A 28 -3.18 -7.15 6.51
CA LEU A 28 -3.49 -6.45 7.75
C LEU A 28 -4.96 -6.03 7.81
N LEU A 29 -5.48 -5.44 6.73
CA LEU A 29 -6.88 -5.02 6.66
C LEU A 29 -7.83 -6.21 6.72
N HIS A 30 -7.51 -7.32 6.07
CA HIS A 30 -8.30 -8.54 6.18
C HIS A 30 -8.31 -9.06 7.61
N TYR A 31 -7.15 -9.11 8.27
CA TYR A 31 -7.03 -9.54 9.67
C TYR A 31 -7.81 -8.63 10.62
N VAL A 32 -7.63 -7.31 10.53
CA VAL A 32 -8.23 -6.35 11.48
C VAL A 32 -9.72 -6.14 11.24
N LEU A 33 -10.14 -6.02 9.98
CA LEU A 33 -11.54 -5.77 9.64
C LEU A 33 -12.38 -7.04 9.56
N GLY A 34 -11.74 -8.22 9.46
CA GLY A 34 -12.43 -9.51 9.34
C GLY A 34 -13.27 -9.62 8.06
N THR A 35 -12.91 -8.88 7.01
CA THR A 35 -13.66 -8.83 5.75
C THR A 35 -12.70 -8.67 4.57
N GLU A 36 -13.14 -9.13 3.41
CA GLU A 36 -12.44 -8.97 2.14
C GLU A 36 -12.83 -7.65 1.45
N ALA A 37 -11.96 -7.17 0.56
CA ALA A 37 -12.28 -6.10 -0.38
C ALA A 37 -13.36 -6.56 -1.39
N GLN A 38 -14.23 -5.64 -1.79
CA GLN A 38 -15.28 -5.83 -2.78
C GLN A 38 -14.94 -5.12 -4.10
N GLU A 39 -14.50 -3.87 -4.03
CA GLU A 39 -14.05 -3.07 -5.18
C GLU A 39 -12.81 -2.29 -4.80
N VAL A 40 -11.89 -2.14 -5.75
CA VAL A 40 -10.61 -1.46 -5.56
C VAL A 40 -10.35 -0.57 -6.77
N VAL A 41 -9.94 0.67 -6.52
CA VAL A 41 -9.38 1.57 -7.53
C VAL A 41 -8.00 2.00 -7.08
N ALA A 42 -7.06 2.08 -8.02
CA ALA A 42 -5.68 2.44 -7.73
C ALA A 42 -5.14 3.38 -8.80
N MET A 43 -4.24 4.26 -8.41
CA MET A 43 -3.42 5.08 -9.29
C MET A 43 -1.96 4.84 -8.93
N THR A 44 -1.12 4.61 -9.94
CA THR A 44 0.31 4.38 -9.74
C THR A 44 1.14 5.51 -10.33
N ALA A 45 2.36 5.67 -9.81
CA ALA A 45 3.36 6.57 -10.33
C ALA A 45 4.75 5.92 -10.30
N ASN A 46 5.63 6.46 -11.15
CA ASN A 46 7.06 6.25 -11.08
C ASN A 46 7.71 7.62 -10.96
N ASN A 47 8.33 7.89 -9.82
CA ASN A 47 8.99 9.14 -9.44
C ASN A 47 10.52 9.06 -9.64
N GLY A 48 11.01 8.07 -10.38
CA GLY A 48 12.42 7.91 -10.72
C GLY A 48 13.23 7.10 -9.71
N ILE A 49 12.56 6.38 -8.79
CA ILE A 49 13.23 5.49 -7.83
C ILE A 49 13.49 4.10 -8.41
N THR A 50 12.59 3.63 -9.29
CA THR A 50 12.62 2.32 -9.95
C THR A 50 12.93 2.45 -11.44
N SER A 51 13.12 1.31 -12.12
CA SER A 51 13.19 1.29 -13.58
C SER A 51 11.87 1.79 -14.19
N LYS A 52 11.94 2.35 -15.40
CA LYS A 52 10.87 3.13 -16.04
C LYS A 52 9.49 2.45 -16.10
N GLU A 53 9.46 1.12 -16.13
CA GLU A 53 8.22 0.34 -16.28
C GLU A 53 7.69 -0.22 -14.95
N VAL A 54 8.39 0.03 -13.85
CA VAL A 54 8.05 -0.44 -12.51
C VAL A 54 7.50 0.74 -11.71
N GLU A 55 6.32 0.64 -11.12
CA GLU A 55 5.80 1.69 -10.23
C GLU A 55 6.56 1.75 -8.91
N ASP A 56 6.82 2.96 -8.41
CA ASP A 56 7.45 3.19 -7.11
C ASP A 56 6.51 3.82 -6.09
N THR A 57 5.28 4.16 -6.51
CA THR A 57 4.24 4.74 -5.66
C THR A 57 2.88 4.25 -6.12
N VAL A 58 2.01 3.93 -5.17
CA VAL A 58 0.61 3.61 -5.41
C VAL A 58 -0.29 4.26 -4.36
N ALA A 59 -1.42 4.79 -4.80
CA ALA A 59 -2.52 5.21 -3.93
C ALA A 59 -3.77 4.41 -4.29
N ILE A 60 -4.46 3.90 -3.27
CA ILE A 60 -5.59 2.98 -3.42
C ILE A 60 -6.77 3.50 -2.61
N VAL A 61 -7.97 3.35 -3.18
CA VAL A 61 -9.23 3.40 -2.44
C VAL A 61 -9.97 2.09 -2.67
N ALA A 62 -10.43 1.47 -1.59
CA ALA A 62 -11.16 0.22 -1.64
C ALA A 62 -12.46 0.30 -0.82
N ARG A 63 -13.49 -0.41 -1.29
CA ARG A 63 -14.68 -0.72 -0.48
C ARG A 63 -14.57 -2.16 -0.02
N MET A 64 -14.73 -2.38 1.29
CA MET A 64 -14.84 -3.72 1.88
C MET A 64 -16.25 -4.28 1.72
N LYS A 65 -16.45 -5.60 1.79
CA LYS A 65 -17.80 -6.21 1.72
C LYS A 65 -18.77 -5.71 2.79
N THR A 66 -18.26 -5.20 3.91
CA THR A 66 -19.04 -4.55 4.98
C THR A 66 -19.48 -3.12 4.65
N GLY A 67 -18.98 -2.54 3.56
CA GLY A 67 -19.19 -1.14 3.17
C GLY A 67 -18.13 -0.16 3.69
N THR A 68 -17.20 -0.59 4.55
CA THR A 68 -16.07 0.22 5.01
C THR A 68 -15.25 0.71 3.82
N ILE A 69 -14.86 1.98 3.81
CA ILE A 69 -13.92 2.54 2.84
C ILE A 69 -12.52 2.55 3.44
N VAL A 70 -11.54 2.13 2.65
CA VAL A 70 -10.13 2.09 3.04
C VAL A 70 -9.31 2.87 2.03
N GLN A 71 -8.26 3.53 2.53
CA GLN A 71 -7.26 4.21 1.72
C GLN A 71 -5.89 3.64 2.07
N ILE A 72 -5.06 3.40 1.06
CA ILE A 72 -3.68 2.92 1.22
C ILE A 72 -2.78 3.80 0.36
N THR A 73 -1.60 4.15 0.85
CA THR A 73 -0.58 4.84 0.06
C THR A 73 0.78 4.27 0.40
N GLU A 74 1.38 3.61 -0.58
CA GLU A 74 2.69 3.00 -0.47
C GLU A 74 3.66 3.66 -1.45
N SER A 75 4.90 3.89 -1.02
CA SER A 75 5.92 4.52 -1.86
C SER A 75 7.36 4.19 -1.45
N PHE A 76 8.19 3.85 -2.43
CA PHE A 76 9.65 3.83 -2.26
C PHE A 76 10.31 5.22 -2.34
N ALA A 77 9.53 6.25 -2.68
CA ALA A 77 9.99 7.59 -3.00
C ALA A 77 9.74 8.63 -1.88
N ILE A 78 9.08 8.25 -0.79
CA ILE A 78 8.75 9.16 0.31
C ILE A 78 9.70 8.93 1.51
N ASP A 79 10.76 9.73 1.60
CA ASP A 79 11.82 9.56 2.61
C ASP A 79 11.45 10.03 4.04
N HIS A 80 10.36 10.78 4.19
CA HIS A 80 10.03 11.48 5.45
C HIS A 80 8.64 11.17 5.98
N ALA A 81 7.92 10.22 5.39
CA ALA A 81 6.68 9.71 5.95
C ALA A 81 6.97 8.65 7.00
N ARG A 82 6.08 8.56 7.99
CA ARG A 82 6.03 7.43 8.93
C ARG A 82 5.05 6.41 8.39
N THR A 83 5.27 5.13 8.68
CA THR A 83 4.22 4.11 8.50
C THR A 83 3.15 4.34 9.55
N THR A 84 1.88 4.40 9.14
CA THR A 84 0.76 4.58 10.04
C THR A 84 -0.41 3.69 9.65
N VAL A 85 -1.22 3.32 10.65
CA VAL A 85 -2.51 2.64 10.46
C VAL A 85 -3.55 3.34 11.31
N GLU A 86 -4.61 3.80 10.66
CA GLU A 86 -5.69 4.56 11.31
C GLU A 86 -7.03 3.87 11.09
N LEU A 87 -7.75 3.61 12.18
CA LEU A 87 -9.05 2.94 12.16
C LEU A 87 -10.09 3.84 12.84
N PHE A 88 -11.17 4.12 12.13
CA PHE A 88 -12.21 5.04 12.60
C PHE A 88 -13.52 4.28 12.83
N GLY A 89 -13.89 4.11 14.10
CA GLY A 89 -15.13 3.46 14.50
C GLY A 89 -16.17 4.47 14.99
N THR A 90 -17.39 3.99 15.24
CA THR A 90 -18.49 4.82 15.75
C THR A 90 -18.36 5.20 17.23
N LYS A 91 -17.48 4.51 17.98
CA LYS A 91 -17.28 4.71 19.43
C LYS A 91 -15.90 5.26 19.77
N ALA A 92 -14.90 4.98 18.94
CA ALA A 92 -13.51 5.35 19.15
C ALA A 92 -12.75 5.23 17.83
N SER A 93 -11.56 5.83 17.81
CA SER A 93 -10.57 5.66 16.75
C SER A 93 -9.27 5.13 17.32
N VAL A 94 -8.52 4.39 16.49
CA VAL A 94 -7.19 3.87 16.82
C VAL A 94 -6.20 4.48 15.84
N PHE A 95 -5.08 4.95 16.37
CA PHE A 95 -3.95 5.48 15.62
C PHE A 95 -2.72 4.68 16.03
N ALA A 96 -2.11 4.01 15.06
CA ALA A 96 -0.84 3.33 15.22
C ALA A 96 0.20 4.04 14.36
N ASP A 97 1.29 4.47 14.97
CA ASP A 97 2.42 5.13 14.31
C ASP A 97 3.65 4.23 14.42
N ASP A 98 4.50 4.24 13.38
CA ASP A 98 5.78 3.52 13.32
C ASP A 98 5.61 1.98 13.39
N VAL A 99 4.74 1.45 12.53
CA VAL A 99 4.38 0.02 12.42
C VAL A 99 4.88 -0.65 11.16
#